data_AF-D8KB58-F1
#
_entry.id   AF-D8KB58-F1
#
_cell.length_a   1.000
_cell.length_b   1.000
_cell.length_c   1.000
_cell.angle_alpha   90.00
_cell.angle_beta   90.00
_cell.angle_gamma   90.00
#
_symmetry.space_group_name_H-M   'P 1'
#
loop_
_entity.id
_entity.type
_entity.pdbx_description
1 polymer ?
#
loop_
_entity_poly.entity_id
_entity_poly.type
_entity_poly.pdbx_seq_one_letter_code
_entity_poly.pdbx_strand_id
1 'polypeptide(L)'
;MNETRTRLEQRHPITIFLSIFLAIASGIALIGYLFTITGAKRLSLEQQLMIDTLAWPEIGLTLLINATIFIAALALYLHRRFALYFFAAAIVADLGKLLFIAFKKGSLAAVFSAGVGGEGLLLVLGILLATCAYTWRLYRIGMLD
;
A
#
# COMPACT_ATOMS: atom_id res chain seq x y z
N MET A 1 32.75 -18.40 -9.52
CA MET A 1 31.41 -18.06 -10.07
C MET A 1 30.26 -18.83 -9.40
N ASN A 2 30.40 -19.28 -8.15
CA ASN A 2 29.43 -20.18 -7.48
C ASN A 2 28.76 -19.60 -6.22
N GLU A 3 29.23 -18.46 -5.69
CA GLU A 3 28.68 -17.88 -4.45
C GLU A 3 27.39 -17.06 -4.68
N THR A 4 27.12 -16.65 -5.92
CA THR A 4 25.89 -15.91 -6.25
C THR A 4 24.66 -16.81 -6.33
N ARG A 5 24.83 -18.13 -6.56
CA ARG A 5 23.72 -19.10 -6.58
C ARG A 5 23.28 -19.49 -5.17
N THR A 6 24.19 -19.59 -4.21
CA THR A 6 23.87 -19.93 -2.81
C THR A 6 23.18 -18.79 -2.05
N ARG A 7 23.39 -17.52 -2.42
CA ARG A 7 22.62 -16.39 -1.84
C ARG A 7 21.15 -16.34 -2.29
N LEU A 8 20.84 -16.87 -3.47
CA LEU A 8 19.45 -17.01 -3.94
C LEU A 8 18.70 -18.10 -3.16
N GLU A 9 19.40 -19.10 -2.61
CA GLU A 9 18.84 -20.25 -1.89
C GLU A 9 18.35 -19.96 -0.46
N GLN A 10 18.70 -18.82 0.15
CA GLN A 10 18.12 -18.40 1.44
C GLN A 10 17.04 -17.31 1.28
N ARG A 11 16.38 -17.25 0.13
CA ARG A 11 15.14 -16.48 0.03
C ARG A 11 14.01 -17.23 0.72
N HIS A 12 13.62 -16.79 1.92
CA HIS A 12 12.44 -17.33 2.62
C HIS A 12 11.24 -17.30 1.65
N PRO A 13 10.59 -18.44 1.36
CA PRO A 13 9.54 -18.54 0.34
C PRO A 13 8.35 -17.62 0.66
N ILE A 14 8.11 -17.39 1.96
CA ILE A 14 7.09 -16.45 2.45
C ILE A 14 7.39 -15.02 2.02
N THR A 15 8.65 -14.56 2.07
CA THR A 15 9.03 -13.20 1.66
C THR A 15 8.86 -13.00 0.16
N ILE A 16 9.22 -14.01 -0.65
CA ILE A 16 9.00 -13.99 -2.10
C ILE A 16 7.50 -13.90 -2.40
N PHE A 17 6.71 -14.81 -1.82
CA PHE A 17 5.27 -14.83 -1.99
C PHE A 17 4.64 -13.49 -1.60
N LEU A 18 5.00 -12.96 -0.43
CA LEU A 18 4.48 -11.69 0.07
C LEU A 18 4.83 -10.53 -0.86
N SER A 19 6.08 -10.46 -1.33
CA SER A 19 6.52 -9.42 -2.28
C SER A 19 5.75 -9.47 -3.60
N ILE A 20 5.55 -10.66 -4.18
CA ILE A 20 4.83 -10.84 -5.44
C ILE A 20 3.35 -10.50 -5.24
N PHE A 21 2.75 -11.02 -4.17
CA PHE A 21 1.35 -10.76 -3.84
C PHE A 21 1.08 -9.26 -3.66
N LEU A 22 1.90 -8.57 -2.88
CA LEU A 22 1.78 -7.12 -2.67
C LEU A 22 2.03 -6.35 -3.96
N ALA A 23 3.01 -6.73 -4.78
CA ALA A 23 3.29 -6.06 -6.05
C ALA A 23 2.11 -6.20 -7.03
N ILE A 24 1.52 -7.39 -7.13
CA ILE A 24 0.33 -7.62 -7.97
C ILE A 24 -0.87 -6.86 -7.43
N ALA A 25 -1.16 -6.97 -6.13
CA ALA A 25 -2.31 -6.31 -5.51
C ALA A 25 -2.22 -4.78 -5.63
N SER A 26 -1.07 -4.19 -5.28
CA SER A 26 -0.85 -2.75 -5.41
C SER A 26 -0.77 -2.29 -6.85
N GLY A 27 -0.22 -3.10 -7.77
CA GLY A 27 -0.20 -2.82 -9.20
C GLY A 27 -1.60 -2.78 -9.80
N ILE A 28 -2.45 -3.77 -9.49
CA ILE A 28 -3.87 -3.78 -9.89
C ILE A 28 -4.60 -2.59 -9.31
N ALA A 29 -4.37 -2.26 -8.03
CA ALA A 29 -4.97 -1.10 -7.39
C ALA A 29 -4.55 0.22 -8.07
N LEU A 30 -3.27 0.38 -8.40
CA LEU A 30 -2.73 1.57 -9.05
C LEU A 30 -3.32 1.75 -10.46
N ILE A 31 -3.32 0.68 -11.27
CA ILE A 31 -3.88 0.70 -12.62
C ILE A 31 -5.39 0.94 -12.58
N GLY A 32 -6.10 0.25 -11.68
CA GLY A 32 -7.53 0.44 -11.48
C GLY A 32 -7.87 1.87 -11.09
N TYR A 33 -7.10 2.46 -10.18
CA TYR A 33 -7.27 3.83 -9.73
C TYR A 33 -6.99 4.85 -10.85
N LEU A 34 -5.92 4.64 -11.63
CA LEU A 34 -5.62 5.46 -12.79
C LEU A 34 -6.72 5.41 -13.85
N PHE A 35 -7.22 4.23 -14.20
CA PHE A 35 -8.35 4.09 -15.14
C PHE A 35 -9.64 4.75 -14.62
N THR A 36 -9.86 4.72 -13.31
CA THR A 36 -10.98 5.38 -12.65
C THR A 36 -10.87 6.91 -12.75
N ILE A 37 -9.71 7.50 -12.47
CA ILE A 37 -9.52 8.97 -12.49
C ILE A 37 -9.45 9.51 -13.93
N THR A 38 -8.84 8.78 -14.85
CA THR A 38 -8.74 9.18 -16.27
C THR A 38 -10.07 9.03 -17.02
N GLY A 39 -11.13 8.48 -16.40
CA GLY A 39 -12.42 8.24 -17.04
C GLY A 39 -12.42 7.10 -18.05
N ALA A 40 -11.32 6.34 -18.16
CA ALA A 40 -11.22 5.19 -19.06
C ALA A 40 -12.09 4.00 -18.63
N LYS A 41 -12.41 3.91 -17.34
CA LYS A 41 -13.34 2.91 -16.79
C LYS A 41 -14.76 3.48 -16.75
N ARG A 42 -15.73 2.74 -17.32
CA ARG A 42 -17.16 3.07 -17.14
C ARG A 42 -17.56 2.80 -15.70
N LEU A 43 -18.02 3.85 -15.01
CA LEU A 43 -18.49 3.80 -13.63
C LEU A 43 -20.00 4.05 -13.60
N SER A 44 -20.65 3.65 -12.51
CA SER A 44 -22.02 4.08 -12.27
C SER A 44 -22.06 5.59 -12.03
N LEU A 45 -23.23 6.21 -12.25
CA LEU A 45 -23.42 7.65 -12.04
C LEU A 45 -23.02 8.09 -10.62
N GLU A 46 -23.37 7.27 -9.62
CA GLU A 46 -23.04 7.52 -8.22
C GLU A 46 -21.52 7.48 -7.96
N GLN A 47 -20.81 6.54 -8.57
CA GLN A 47 -19.36 6.44 -8.46
C GLN A 47 -18.66 7.62 -9.15
N GLN A 48 -19.19 8.06 -10.30
CA GLN A 48 -18.67 9.20 -11.03
C GLN A 48 -18.82 10.49 -10.20
N LEU A 49 -20.00 10.75 -9.65
CA LEU A 49 -20.26 11.88 -8.75
C LEU A 49 -19.35 11.84 -7.51
N MET A 50 -19.10 10.66 -6.96
CA MET A 50 -18.18 10.51 -5.83
C MET A 50 -16.74 10.89 -6.20
N ILE A 51 -16.28 10.57 -7.41
CA ILE A 51 -14.93 10.94 -7.88
C ILE A 51 -14.85 12.42 -8.23
N ASP A 52 -15.89 12.99 -8.84
CA ASP A 52 -15.92 14.41 -9.21
C ASP A 52 -15.89 15.32 -7.97
N THR A 53 -16.31 14.81 -6.81
CA THR A 53 -16.24 15.52 -5.53
C THR A 53 -14.91 15.34 -4.79
N LEU A 54 -14.02 14.46 -5.25
CA LEU A 54 -12.71 14.26 -4.63
C LEU A 54 -11.78 15.43 -4.89
N ALA A 55 -11.15 15.94 -3.83
CA ALA A 55 -10.14 16.97 -3.98
C ALA A 55 -8.87 16.41 -4.63
N TRP A 56 -8.23 17.16 -5.54
CA TRP A 56 -6.96 16.79 -6.16
C TRP A 56 -5.86 16.31 -5.19
N PRO A 57 -5.71 16.89 -3.98
CA PRO A 57 -4.76 16.38 -2.99
C PRO A 57 -5.07 14.96 -2.50
N GLU A 58 -6.35 14.58 -2.39
CA GLU A 58 -6.76 13.24 -1.97
C GLU A 58 -6.47 12.21 -3.07
N ILE A 59 -6.63 12.64 -4.33
CA ILE A 59 -6.26 11.86 -5.51
C ILE A 59 -4.75 11.62 -5.52
N GLY A 60 -3.95 12.69 -5.43
CA GLY A 60 -2.50 12.61 -5.42
C GLY A 60 -1.95 11.77 -4.27
N LEU A 61 -2.50 11.94 -3.06
CA LEU A 61 -2.07 11.20 -1.87
C LEU A 61 -2.38 9.70 -1.99
N THR A 62 -3.55 9.33 -2.53
CA THR A 62 -3.90 7.92 -2.76
C THR A 62 -2.98 7.27 -3.78
N LEU A 63 -2.62 8.00 -4.84
CA LEU A 63 -1.71 7.52 -5.87
C LEU A 63 -0.29 7.36 -5.32
N LEU A 64 0.18 8.31 -4.50
CA LEU A 64 1.47 8.26 -3.81
C LEU A 64 1.56 7.06 -2.85
N ILE A 65 0.51 6.80 -2.06
CA ILE A 65 0.46 5.66 -1.14
C ILE A 65 0.58 4.34 -1.91
N ASN A 66 -0.26 4.14 -2.93
CA ASN A 66 -0.23 2.92 -3.74
C ASN A 66 1.11 2.72 -4.46
N ALA A 67 1.72 3.79 -4.99
CA ALA A 67 3.04 3.73 -5.59
C ALA A 67 4.12 3.37 -4.56
N THR A 68 4.04 3.92 -3.35
CA THR A 68 4.97 3.63 -2.25
C THR A 68 4.87 2.16 -1.83
N ILE A 69 3.66 1.60 -1.74
CA ILE A 69 3.43 0.18 -1.44
C ILE A 69 4.00 -0.71 -2.54
N PHE A 70 3.79 -0.34 -3.80
CA PHE A 70 4.34 -1.07 -4.95
C PHE A 70 5.88 -1.07 -4.93
N ILE A 71 6.49 0.09 -4.69
CA ILE A 71 7.95 0.21 -4.52
C ILE A 71 8.42 -0.60 -3.31
N ALA A 72 7.69 -0.59 -2.19
CA ALA A 72 8.01 -1.40 -1.02
C ALA A 72 8.01 -2.90 -1.33
N ALA A 73 7.03 -3.36 -2.12
CA ALA A 73 6.92 -4.75 -2.56
C ALA A 73 8.09 -5.16 -3.47
N LEU A 74 8.46 -4.30 -4.43
CA LEU A 74 9.63 -4.51 -5.27
C LEU A 74 10.94 -4.48 -4.46
N ALA A 75 11.07 -3.54 -3.54
CA ALA A 75 12.22 -3.45 -2.64
C ALA A 75 12.31 -4.69 -1.73
N LEU A 76 11.18 -5.24 -1.27
CA LEU A 76 11.17 -6.48 -0.50
C LEU A 76 11.76 -7.66 -1.29
N TYR A 77 11.57 -7.65 -2.61
CA TYR A 77 12.13 -8.65 -3.52
C TYR A 77 13.59 -8.36 -3.92
N LEU A 78 13.98 -7.09 -4.11
CA LEU A 78 15.29 -6.68 -4.65
C LEU A 78 16.30 -6.25 -3.56
N HIS A 79 15.90 -5.31 -2.70
CA HIS A 79 16.72 -4.67 -1.67
C HIS A 79 15.97 -4.61 -0.33
N ARG A 80 16.03 -5.73 0.37
CA ARG A 80 15.32 -6.10 1.60
C ARG A 80 15.34 -5.03 2.71
N ARG A 81 16.47 -4.35 2.89
CA ARG A 81 16.63 -3.32 3.91
C ARG A 81 15.82 -2.05 3.62
N PHE A 82 15.65 -1.69 2.34
CA PHE A 82 14.89 -0.49 1.97
C PHE A 82 13.38 -0.69 2.06
N ALA A 83 12.91 -1.93 1.89
CA ALA A 83 11.49 -2.28 1.96
C ALA A 83 10.83 -1.78 3.26
N LEU A 84 11.55 -1.88 4.39
CA LEU A 84 11.08 -1.42 5.69
C LEU A 84 10.76 0.07 5.74
N TYR A 85 11.66 0.90 5.19
CA TYR A 85 11.43 2.35 5.16
C TYR A 85 10.24 2.71 4.27
N PHE A 86 10.07 2.02 3.14
CA PHE A 86 8.92 2.24 2.26
C PHE A 86 7.60 1.78 2.90
N PHE A 87 7.58 0.62 3.58
CA PHE A 87 6.37 0.18 4.31
C PHE A 87 6.02 1.13 5.45
N ALA A 88 7.00 1.60 6.22
CA ALA A 88 6.78 2.59 7.27
C ALA A 88 6.26 3.92 6.70
N ALA A 89 6.84 4.40 5.59
CA ALA A 89 6.38 5.61 4.92
C ALA A 89 4.94 5.47 4.41
N ALA A 90 4.57 4.31 3.83
CA ALA A 90 3.21 4.03 3.40
C ALA A 90 2.22 4.06 4.58
N ILE A 91 2.58 3.45 5.73
CA ILE A 91 1.76 3.49 6.94
C ILE A 91 1.55 4.94 7.43
N VAL A 92 2.62 5.73 7.50
CA VAL A 92 2.54 7.14 7.93
C VAL A 92 1.67 7.96 6.96
N ALA A 93 1.81 7.75 5.66
CA ALA A 93 1.00 8.44 4.66
C ALA A 93 -0.48 8.05 4.76
N ASP A 94 -0.79 6.78 5.01
CA ASP A 94 -2.17 6.30 5.16
C ASP A 94 -2.82 6.80 6.46
N LEU A 95 -2.07 6.86 7.55
CA LEU A 95 -2.49 7.52 8.80
C LEU A 95 -2.70 9.03 8.60
N GLY A 96 -1.82 9.69 7.86
CA GLY A 96 -1.96 11.10 7.51
C GLY A 96 -3.22 11.37 6.68
N LYS A 97 -3.52 10.49 5.72
CA LYS A 97 -4.76 10.53 4.93
C LYS A 97 -5.99 10.39 5.83
N LEU A 98 -5.98 9.44 6.76
CA LEU A 98 -7.05 9.26 7.75
C LEU A 98 -7.29 10.53 8.57
N LEU A 99 -6.22 11.12 9.11
CA LEU A 99 -6.29 12.36 9.88
C LEU A 99 -6.85 13.51 9.04
N PHE A 100 -6.43 13.63 7.79
CA PHE A 100 -6.93 14.67 6.88
C PHE A 100 -8.43 14.52 6.59
N ILE A 101 -8.89 13.29 6.32
CA ILE A 101 -10.32 13.02 6.10
C ILE A 101 -11.11 13.27 7.38
N ALA A 102 -10.60 12.85 8.54
CA ALA A 102 -11.24 13.08 9.83
C ALA A 102 -11.38 14.57 10.14
N PHE A 103 -10.34 15.37 9.84
CA PHE A 103 -10.37 16.82 9.99
C PHE A 103 -11.44 17.45 9.09
N LYS A 104 -11.48 17.08 7.79
CA LYS A 104 -12.50 17.57 6.85
C LYS A 104 -13.93 17.21 7.27
N LYS A 105 -14.14 16.00 7.79
CA LYS A 105 -15.46 15.52 8.22
C LYS A 105 -15.83 15.91 9.64
N GLY A 106 -14.91 16.53 10.39
CA GLY A 106 -15.11 16.92 11.79
C GLY A 106 -15.30 15.76 12.77
N SER A 107 -15.10 14.51 12.35
CA SER A 107 -15.32 13.32 13.18
C SER A 107 -14.53 12.11 12.68
N LEU A 108 -13.77 11.48 13.59
CA LEU A 108 -13.12 10.19 13.37
C LEU A 108 -14.14 9.07 13.16
N ALA A 109 -15.26 9.10 13.90
CA ALA A 109 -16.32 8.10 13.75
C ALA A 109 -16.92 8.13 12.33
N ALA A 110 -17.02 9.30 11.71
CA ALA A 110 -17.51 9.45 10.33
C ALA A 110 -16.53 8.93 9.25
N VAL A 111 -15.26 8.70 9.60
CA VAL A 111 -14.27 8.06 8.72
C VAL A 111 -14.43 6.54 8.74
N PHE A 112 -14.72 5.98 9.91
CA PHE A 112 -14.90 4.54 10.10
C PHE A 112 -16.34 4.06 9.84
N SER A 113 -17.34 4.94 9.94
CA SER A 113 -18.75 4.64 9.66
C SER A 113 -19.16 4.87 8.21
N ALA A 114 -18.29 5.46 7.37
CA ALA A 114 -18.52 5.61 5.94
C ALA A 114 -18.32 4.24 5.28
N GLY A 115 -19.40 3.46 5.21
CA GLY A 115 -19.45 2.12 4.62
C GLY A 115 -18.78 2.03 3.25
N VAL A 116 -18.21 0.86 2.98
CA VAL A 116 -17.43 0.45 1.79
C VAL A 116 -16.10 1.21 1.58
N GLY A 117 -15.92 2.42 2.14
CA GLY A 117 -14.65 3.17 2.06
C GLY A 117 -13.73 3.01 3.28
N GLY A 118 -14.27 3.03 4.50
CA GLY A 118 -13.49 2.99 5.75
C GLY A 118 -12.95 1.60 6.11
N GLU A 119 -13.76 0.55 5.90
CA GLU A 119 -13.38 -0.84 6.18
C GLU A 119 -12.25 -1.33 5.26
N GLY A 120 -12.31 -0.96 3.98
CA GLY A 120 -11.25 -1.27 3.02
C GLY A 120 -9.92 -0.63 3.41
N LEU A 121 -9.96 0.61 3.92
CA LEU A 121 -8.76 1.32 4.35
C LEU A 121 -8.14 0.69 5.62
N LEU A 122 -8.98 0.30 6.60
CA LEU A 122 -8.52 -0.44 7.79
C LEU A 122 -7.88 -1.79 7.43
N LEU A 123 -8.47 -2.51 6.48
CA LEU A 123 -7.95 -3.79 6.02
C LEU A 123 -6.59 -3.62 5.33
N VAL A 124 -6.45 -2.62 4.47
CA VAL A 124 -5.17 -2.27 3.83
C VAL A 124 -4.11 -1.90 4.87
N LEU A 125 -4.45 -1.05 5.84
CA LEU A 125 -3.56 -0.66 6.93
C LEU A 125 -3.13 -1.87 7.78
N GLY A 126 -4.06 -2.79 8.07
CA GLY A 126 -3.78 -4.03 8.81
C GLY A 126 -2.78 -4.93 8.08
N ILE A 127 -2.97 -5.15 6.77
CA ILE A 127 -2.05 -5.92 5.92
C ILE A 127 -0.66 -5.25 5.88
N LEU A 128 -0.63 -3.92 5.75
CA LEU A 128 0.59 -3.13 5.77
C LEU A 128 1.35 -3.26 7.09
N LEU A 129 0.67 -3.11 8.23
CA LEU A 129 1.26 -3.26 9.56
C LEU A 129 1.80 -4.68 9.77
N ALA A 130 1.04 -5.70 9.40
CA ALA A 130 1.48 -7.10 9.51
C ALA A 130 2.72 -7.37 8.65
N THR A 131 2.74 -6.85 7.42
CA THR A 131 3.89 -6.98 6.50
C THR A 131 5.10 -6.22 7.02
N CYS A 132 4.91 -5.00 7.53
CA CYS A 132 5.96 -4.18 8.11
C CYS A 132 6.54 -4.84 9.38
N ALA A 133 5.70 -5.40 10.24
CA ALA A 133 6.14 -6.11 11.44
C ALA A 133 6.90 -7.40 11.10
N TYR A 134 6.43 -8.14 10.09
CA TYR A 134 7.10 -9.35 9.59
C TYR A 134 8.48 -9.01 9.01
N THR A 135 8.56 -7.99 8.16
CA THR A 135 9.84 -7.52 7.61
C THR A 135 10.75 -6.99 8.71
N TRP A 136 10.23 -6.29 9.72
CA TRP A 136 11.03 -5.80 10.84
C TRP A 136 11.63 -6.94 11.65
N ARG A 137 10.84 -8.00 11.88
CA ARG A 137 11.31 -9.22 12.52
C ARG A 137 12.44 -9.88 11.72
N LEU A 138 12.31 -9.98 10.40
CA LEU A 138 13.37 -10.53 9.54
C LEU A 138 14.64 -9.67 9.58
N TYR A 139 14.51 -8.34 9.66
CA TYR A 139 15.65 -7.43 9.78
C TYR A 139 16.39 -7.64 11.11
N ARG A 140 15.65 -7.73 12.22
CA ARG A 140 16.20 -7.97 13.55
C ARG A 140 16.94 -9.29 13.68
N ILE A 141 16.58 -10.30 12.88
CA ILE A 141 17.21 -11.63 12.87
C ILE A 141 18.38 -11.68 11.86
N GLY A 142 18.66 -10.58 11.13
CA GLY A 142 19.76 -10.54 10.15
C GLY A 142 19.45 -11.28 8.85
N MET A 143 18.17 -11.52 8.54
CA MET A 143 17.75 -12.23 7.32
C MET A 143 17.40 -11.27 6.15
N LEU A 144 17.41 -9.96 6.41
CA LEU A 144 17.24 -8.90 5.41
C LEU A 144 18.59 -8.23 5.13
N ASP A 145 19.55 -9.00 4.63
CA ASP A 145 20.81 -8.49 4.06
C ASP A 145 20.60 -7.90 2.65
#